data_AF-A0A9E0RB98-F1
#
_entry.id   AF-A0A9E0RB98-F1
#
_cell.length_a   1.000
_cell.length_b   1.000
_cell.length_c   1.000
_cell.angle_alpha   90.00
_cell.angle_beta   90.00
_cell.angle_gamma   90.00
#
_symmetry.space_group_name_H-M   'P 1'
#
loop_
_entity.id
_entity.type
_entity.pdbx_description
1 polymer ?
#
loop_
_entity_poly.entity_id
_entity_poly.type
_entity_poly.pdbx_seq_one_letter_code
_entity_poly.pdbx_strand_id
1 'polypeptide(L)'
;MPDIFDQLTAKTEEPAPDEHNQDAPVESTSTGVTGQYTSKNLKATAQELLKYGLLEADRKPNLYQVAINQTAALNSILEPLDLRLKVDDIRGLAFLVVSDQLFSEEDDEWSHPLMRRQRLTMEQSLLIAILRQHFIAHEQEAGVGAGDAVIELDELLPQIQLYLGDTGSDAREQKRLRNLLDNLKNHGIVSEIDANEQVIIRPIITHLANPENLQNLLHHFRKLAGQTSDAGAETP
;
A
#
# COMPACT_ATOMS: atom_id res chain seq x y z
N MET A 1 -16.10 17.72 41.45
CA MET A 1 -15.68 17.45 40.07
C MET A 1 -16.92 16.96 39.34
N PRO A 2 -17.61 17.79 38.54
CA PRO A 2 -18.79 17.38 37.80
C PRO A 2 -18.37 16.54 36.59
N ASP A 3 -19.05 15.43 36.36
CA ASP A 3 -18.77 14.50 35.27
C ASP A 3 -19.28 15.05 33.93
N ILE A 4 -18.57 14.74 32.85
CA ILE A 4 -18.85 15.19 31.47
C ILE A 4 -20.29 14.90 31.00
N PHE A 5 -20.94 13.92 31.63
CA PHE A 5 -22.32 13.53 31.35
C PHE A 5 -23.37 14.58 31.78
N ASP A 6 -23.14 15.32 32.87
CA ASP A 6 -24.08 16.35 33.35
C ASP A 6 -24.12 17.58 32.43
N GLN A 7 -23.02 17.86 31.71
CA GLN A 7 -22.96 18.99 30.77
C GLN A 7 -23.73 18.72 29.47
N LEU A 8 -23.98 17.46 29.13
CA LEU A 8 -24.70 17.07 27.91
C LEU A 8 -26.22 17.02 28.11
N THR A 9 -26.71 16.84 29.34
CA THR A 9 -28.15 16.80 29.64
C THR A 9 -28.72 18.16 30.01
N ALA A 10 -27.91 19.06 30.58
CA ALA A 10 -28.35 20.41 30.96
C ALA A 10 -28.69 21.34 29.76
N LYS A 11 -28.29 20.96 28.53
CA LYS A 11 -28.47 21.80 27.32
C LYS A 11 -29.81 21.58 26.61
N THR A 12 -30.71 20.77 27.16
CA THR A 12 -32.00 20.42 26.50
C THR A 12 -33.22 21.08 27.14
N GLU A 13 -33.08 21.92 28.17
CA GLU A 13 -34.19 22.76 28.63
C GLU A 13 -34.19 24.11 27.91
N GLU A 14 -34.87 24.15 26.76
CA GLU A 14 -35.39 25.37 26.16
C GLU A 14 -36.58 25.87 26.97
N PRO A 15 -36.62 27.17 27.32
CA PRO A 15 -37.86 27.93 27.36
C PRO A 15 -37.91 28.85 26.14
N ALA A 16 -38.99 28.75 25.37
CA ALA A 16 -39.44 29.81 24.48
C ALA A 16 -40.59 30.58 25.17
N PRO A 17 -41.07 31.72 24.64
CA PRO A 17 -40.56 32.58 23.57
C PRO A 17 -40.46 34.07 24.01
N ASP A 18 -39.85 34.95 23.20
CA ASP A 18 -40.37 36.31 23.01
C ASP A 18 -39.80 37.00 21.76
N GLU A 19 -40.64 37.87 21.20
CA GLU A 19 -40.60 38.45 19.86
C GLU A 19 -39.68 39.69 19.70
N HIS A 20 -39.50 40.09 18.42
CA HIS A 20 -39.23 41.44 17.89
C HIS A 20 -37.79 41.92 17.52
N ASN A 21 -37.68 42.20 16.21
CA ASN A 21 -37.05 43.35 15.52
C ASN A 21 -35.53 43.46 15.21
N GLN A 22 -35.25 43.37 13.90
CA GLN A 22 -34.60 44.32 12.97
C GLN A 22 -33.27 45.05 13.31
N ASP A 23 -32.33 44.87 12.37
CA ASP A 23 -31.29 45.78 11.85
C ASP A 23 -30.16 46.35 12.74
N ALA A 24 -28.94 45.84 12.54
CA ALA A 24 -27.72 46.62 12.23
C ALA A 24 -26.53 45.68 11.91
N PRO A 25 -25.62 46.05 10.98
CA PRO A 25 -24.47 45.23 10.61
C PRO A 25 -23.35 45.40 11.64
N VAL A 26 -23.09 44.36 12.44
CA VAL A 26 -21.96 44.34 13.37
C VAL A 26 -20.79 43.61 12.72
N GLU A 27 -19.83 44.40 12.26
CA GLU A 27 -18.47 44.03 11.92
C GLU A 27 -17.90 43.09 13.00
N SER A 28 -17.92 41.79 12.72
CA SER A 28 -17.31 40.79 13.59
C SER A 28 -15.88 40.56 13.13
N THR A 29 -14.98 41.46 13.53
CA THR A 29 -13.55 41.18 13.64
C THR A 29 -13.34 40.13 14.73
N SER A 30 -13.58 38.86 14.37
CA SER A 30 -13.21 37.72 15.19
C SER A 30 -11.71 37.46 15.02
N THR A 31 -10.90 38.24 15.73
CA THR A 31 -9.55 37.85 16.14
C THR A 31 -9.67 36.69 17.13
N GLY A 32 -10.00 35.51 16.61
CA GLY A 32 -9.97 34.24 17.32
C GLY A 32 -8.61 33.60 17.13
N VAL A 33 -7.92 33.33 18.23
CA VAL A 33 -6.68 32.54 18.29
C VAL A 33 -6.83 31.27 17.46
N THR A 34 -6.26 31.25 16.25
CA THR A 34 -6.26 30.07 15.38
C THR A 34 -5.16 29.12 15.85
N GLY A 35 -5.49 28.30 16.86
CA GLY A 35 -4.84 26.99 16.94
C GLY A 35 -5.03 26.35 15.57
N GLN A 36 -3.94 26.14 14.82
CA GLN A 36 -3.98 25.57 13.47
C GLN A 36 -4.45 24.12 13.54
N TYR A 37 -5.76 23.91 13.66
CA TYR A 37 -6.33 22.59 13.61
C TYR A 37 -6.17 22.07 12.18
N THR A 38 -5.48 20.94 12.04
CA THR A 38 -5.39 20.19 10.79
C THR A 38 -6.80 19.96 10.24
N SER A 39 -7.01 20.26 8.97
CA SER A 39 -8.32 20.07 8.34
C SER A 39 -8.76 18.60 8.47
N LYS A 40 -10.07 18.36 8.62
CA LYS A 40 -10.60 16.99 8.81
C LYS A 40 -10.19 16.04 7.69
N ASN A 41 -10.16 16.55 6.45
CA ASN A 41 -9.79 15.78 5.27
C ASN A 41 -8.30 15.41 5.29
N LEU A 42 -7.42 16.38 5.61
CA LEU A 42 -5.99 16.14 5.71
C LEU A 42 -5.66 15.14 6.82
N LYS A 43 -6.35 15.25 7.97
CA LYS A 43 -6.25 14.27 9.07
C LYS A 43 -6.70 12.88 8.64
N ALA A 44 -7.83 12.76 7.96
CA ALA A 44 -8.34 11.48 7.46
C ALA A 44 -7.37 10.84 6.45
N THR A 45 -6.84 11.63 5.51
CA THR A 45 -5.85 11.17 4.53
C THR A 45 -4.56 10.70 5.22
N ALA A 46 -4.03 11.48 6.18
CA ALA A 46 -2.86 11.08 6.96
C ALA A 46 -3.11 9.80 7.76
N GLN A 47 -4.27 9.66 8.41
CA GLN A 47 -4.63 8.45 9.16
C GLN A 47 -4.73 7.22 8.27
N GLU A 48 -5.32 7.36 7.09
CA GLU A 48 -5.43 6.27 6.12
C GLU A 48 -4.06 5.82 5.62
N LEU A 49 -3.19 6.78 5.28
CA LEU A 49 -1.79 6.54 4.93
C LEU A 49 -1.05 5.87 6.09
N LEU A 50 -1.23 6.33 7.33
CA LEU A 50 -0.58 5.71 8.49
C LEU A 50 -1.06 4.28 8.75
N LYS A 51 -2.32 3.96 8.41
CA LYS A 51 -2.92 2.65 8.66
C LYS A 51 -2.54 1.60 7.61
N TYR A 52 -2.60 1.97 6.33
CA TYR A 52 -2.41 1.03 5.22
C TYR A 52 -1.17 1.31 4.38
N GLY A 53 -0.61 2.50 4.49
CA GLY A 53 0.63 2.86 3.83
C GLY A 53 0.51 3.39 2.41
N LEU A 54 -0.63 3.16 1.76
CA LEU A 54 -0.84 3.53 0.38
C LEU A 54 -2.28 3.99 0.14
N LEU A 55 -2.45 4.79 -0.90
CA LEU A 55 -3.69 5.27 -1.46
C LEU A 55 -3.67 5.04 -2.97
N GLU A 56 -4.73 4.44 -3.48
CA GLU A 56 -4.95 4.25 -4.92
C GLU A 56 -6.11 5.14 -5.36
N ALA A 57 -5.96 5.76 -6.53
CA ALA A 57 -6.95 6.63 -7.13
C ALA A 57 -8.29 5.91 -7.36
N ASP A 58 -8.26 4.66 -7.83
CA ASP A 58 -9.47 3.90 -8.18
C ASP A 58 -10.31 3.51 -6.96
N ARG A 59 -9.66 3.26 -5.82
CA ARG A 59 -10.35 2.83 -4.59
C ARG A 59 -10.79 3.99 -3.71
N LYS A 60 -9.94 5.02 -3.58
CA LYS A 60 -10.19 6.17 -2.69
C LYS A 60 -9.87 7.48 -3.39
N PRO A 61 -10.62 7.84 -4.46
CA PRO A 61 -10.31 9.01 -5.28
C PRO A 61 -10.29 10.30 -4.48
N ASN A 62 -11.23 10.47 -3.52
CA ASN A 62 -11.29 11.67 -2.69
C ASN A 62 -10.05 11.85 -1.81
N LEU A 63 -9.55 10.78 -1.18
CA LEU A 63 -8.36 10.85 -0.33
C LEU A 63 -7.10 11.01 -1.16
N TYR A 64 -7.03 10.33 -2.31
CA TYR A 64 -5.94 10.44 -3.27
C TYR A 64 -5.81 11.88 -3.80
N GLN A 65 -6.92 12.52 -4.17
CA GLN A 65 -6.95 13.92 -4.59
C GLN A 65 -6.48 14.87 -3.49
N VAL A 66 -6.87 14.64 -2.23
CA VAL A 66 -6.35 15.42 -1.10
C VAL A 66 -4.84 15.19 -0.94
N ALA A 67 -4.37 13.96 -1.13
CA ALA A 67 -2.97 13.61 -1.02
C ALA A 67 -2.11 14.35 -2.05
N ILE A 68 -2.53 14.38 -3.32
CA ILE A 68 -1.85 15.14 -4.38
C ILE A 68 -1.89 16.64 -4.06
N ASN A 69 -3.09 17.20 -3.88
CA ASN A 69 -3.30 18.64 -3.77
C ASN A 69 -2.67 19.26 -2.51
N GLN A 70 -2.53 18.48 -1.43
CA GLN A 70 -2.01 18.94 -0.15
C GLN A 70 -0.75 18.19 0.28
N THR A 71 0.06 17.73 -0.69
CA THR A 71 1.30 16.96 -0.45
C THR A 71 2.22 17.63 0.57
N ALA A 72 2.44 18.95 0.47
CA ALA A 72 3.33 19.67 1.39
C ALA A 72 2.82 19.63 2.84
N ALA A 73 1.52 19.82 3.04
CA ALA A 73 0.90 19.79 4.36
C ALA A 73 0.89 18.37 4.96
N LEU A 74 0.70 17.33 4.12
CA LEU A 74 0.86 15.95 4.55
C LEU A 74 2.30 15.65 4.96
N ASN A 75 3.28 16.09 4.17
CA ASN A 75 4.68 15.90 4.50
C ASN A 75 5.07 16.59 5.82
N SER A 76 4.52 17.77 6.13
CA SER A 76 4.72 18.39 7.47
C SER A 76 4.14 17.57 8.62
N ILE A 77 3.06 16.81 8.40
CA ILE A 77 2.45 15.95 9.43
C ILE A 77 3.24 14.64 9.59
N LEU A 78 3.82 14.16 8.49
CA LEU A 78 4.55 12.90 8.40
C LEU A 78 6.03 13.05 8.81
N GLU A 79 6.59 14.25 8.69
CA GLU A 79 7.99 14.55 9.00
C GLU A 79 8.41 14.14 10.43
N PRO A 80 7.62 14.39 11.50
CA PRO A 80 7.99 13.97 12.85
C PRO A 80 8.03 12.45 13.05
N LEU A 81 7.54 11.68 12.08
CA LEU A 81 7.57 10.22 12.06
C LEU A 81 8.66 9.68 11.13
N ASP A 82 9.51 10.55 10.58
CA ASP A 82 10.51 10.27 9.55
C ASP A 82 9.89 9.74 8.24
N LEU A 83 8.63 10.09 7.99
CA LEU A 83 7.87 9.63 6.83
C LEU A 83 7.68 10.74 5.79
N ARG A 84 7.57 10.33 4.53
CA ARG A 84 7.21 11.23 3.43
C ARG A 84 6.22 10.55 2.49
N LEU A 85 5.35 11.34 1.88
CA LEU A 85 4.48 10.90 0.81
C LEU A 85 5.23 10.93 -0.53
N LYS A 86 5.21 9.81 -1.25
CA LYS A 86 5.62 9.70 -2.65
C LYS A 86 4.40 9.45 -3.51
N VAL A 87 4.33 10.10 -4.66
CA VAL A 87 3.19 10.03 -5.59
C VAL A 87 3.68 9.56 -6.95
N ASP A 88 2.98 8.58 -7.52
CA ASP A 88 3.07 8.10 -8.89
C ASP A 88 1.75 8.45 -9.57
N ASP A 89 1.72 9.62 -10.20
CA ASP A 89 0.52 10.14 -10.87
C ASP A 89 0.13 9.32 -12.10
N ILE A 90 1.10 8.67 -12.75
CA ILE A 90 0.87 7.89 -13.97
C ILE A 90 0.00 6.67 -13.63
N ARG A 91 0.26 6.05 -12.47
CA ARG A 91 -0.46 4.86 -12.00
C ARG A 91 -1.50 5.14 -10.93
N GLY A 92 -1.75 6.41 -10.61
CA GLY A 92 -2.74 6.81 -9.61
C GLY A 92 -2.40 6.31 -8.19
N LEU A 93 -1.13 6.27 -7.80
CA LEU A 93 -0.69 5.67 -6.55
C LEU A 93 0.05 6.68 -5.67
N ALA A 94 -0.35 6.81 -4.41
CA ALA A 94 0.36 7.59 -3.42
C ALA A 94 0.69 6.71 -2.22
N PHE A 95 1.96 6.67 -1.80
CA PHE A 95 2.42 5.75 -0.76
C PHE A 95 3.45 6.40 0.15
N LEU A 96 3.56 5.86 1.36
CA LEU A 96 4.52 6.34 2.35
C LEU A 96 5.89 5.70 2.13
N VAL A 97 6.91 6.53 2.19
CA VAL A 97 8.31 6.15 2.19
C VAL A 97 9.00 6.74 3.41
N VAL A 98 10.11 6.14 3.82
CA VAL A 98 10.99 6.75 4.83
C VAL A 98 11.69 7.94 4.20
N SER A 99 11.92 9.00 4.98
CA SER A 99 12.72 10.13 4.52
C SER A 99 14.20 9.74 4.43
N ASP A 100 14.79 9.86 3.24
CA ASP A 100 16.22 9.57 2.96
C ASP A 100 17.20 10.33 3.87
N GLN A 101 16.74 11.38 4.54
CA GLN A 101 17.55 12.21 5.44
C GLN A 101 17.99 11.47 6.72
N LEU A 102 17.36 10.34 7.07
CA LEU A 102 17.73 9.53 8.23
C LEU A 102 18.33 8.15 7.89
N PHE A 103 18.16 7.65 6.68
CA PHE A 103 18.61 6.31 6.29
C PHE A 103 19.61 6.42 5.14
N SER A 104 20.88 6.22 5.47
CA SER A 104 21.97 5.99 4.52
C SER A 104 21.72 4.70 3.72
N GLU A 105 22.21 4.71 2.47
CA GLU A 105 21.98 3.82 1.30
C GLU A 105 22.13 2.29 1.49
N GLU A 106 22.18 1.76 2.72
CA GLU A 106 22.44 0.34 3.01
C GLU A 106 21.27 -0.43 3.65
N ASP A 107 20.16 0.23 4.01
CA ASP A 107 19.05 -0.45 4.71
C ASP A 107 17.91 -0.79 3.72
N ASP A 108 17.94 -2.04 3.25
CA ASP A 108 16.91 -2.78 2.49
C ASP A 108 15.63 -1.99 2.15
N GLU A 109 15.55 -1.56 0.89
CA GLU A 109 14.50 -0.75 0.27
C GLU A 109 13.13 -1.47 0.13
N TRP A 110 12.89 -2.50 0.93
CA TRP A 110 11.65 -3.28 1.04
C TRP A 110 10.78 -2.83 2.22
N SER A 111 11.02 -1.62 2.72
CA SER A 111 10.49 -1.14 3.98
C SER A 111 9.36 -0.13 3.75
N HIS A 112 8.12 -0.62 3.74
CA HIS A 112 7.00 0.27 4.01
C HIS A 112 7.07 0.68 5.50
N PRO A 113 7.20 1.97 5.84
CA PRO A 113 7.61 2.40 7.20
C PRO A 113 6.66 2.00 8.34
N LEU A 114 5.39 1.75 8.00
CA LEU A 114 4.35 1.35 8.96
C LEU A 114 3.92 -0.11 8.81
N MET A 115 4.54 -0.83 7.87
CA MET A 115 4.35 -2.26 7.74
C MET A 115 5.55 -2.92 8.42
N ARG A 116 5.29 -3.72 9.45
CA ARG A 116 6.35 -4.47 10.14
C ARG A 116 7.23 -5.17 9.11
N ARG A 117 8.56 -5.16 9.31
CA ARG A 117 9.55 -5.86 8.48
C ARG A 117 9.21 -7.35 8.39
N GLN A 118 8.36 -7.72 7.44
CA GLN A 118 8.00 -9.10 7.18
C GLN A 118 8.91 -9.58 6.08
N ARG A 119 9.95 -10.31 6.49
CA ARG A 119 10.91 -10.92 5.57
C ARG A 119 10.16 -11.82 4.61
N LEU A 120 10.35 -11.59 3.32
CA LEU A 120 9.79 -12.44 2.29
C LEU A 120 10.58 -13.74 2.24
N THR A 121 9.84 -14.83 2.13
CA THR A 121 10.42 -16.15 1.82
C THR A 121 10.84 -16.19 0.36
N MET A 122 11.77 -17.10 0.04
CA MET A 122 12.22 -17.34 -1.32
C MET A 122 11.04 -17.52 -2.30
N GLU A 123 10.05 -18.33 -1.96
CA GLU A 123 8.88 -18.59 -2.80
C GLU A 123 8.04 -17.33 -3.05
N GLN A 124 7.88 -16.49 -2.03
CA GLN A 124 7.17 -15.22 -2.14
C GLN A 124 7.93 -14.24 -3.04
N SER A 125 9.25 -14.15 -2.87
CA SER A 125 10.11 -13.31 -3.70
C SER A 125 10.08 -13.74 -5.17
N LEU A 126 10.06 -15.05 -5.45
CA LEU A 126 9.89 -15.55 -6.82
C LEU A 126 8.52 -15.16 -7.37
N LEU A 127 7.45 -15.37 -6.61
CA LEU A 127 6.10 -15.05 -7.06
C LEU A 127 5.97 -13.55 -7.37
N ILE A 128 6.57 -12.67 -6.55
CA ILE A 128 6.65 -11.24 -6.85
C ILE A 128 7.36 -10.98 -8.19
N ALA A 129 8.44 -11.70 -8.49
CA ALA A 129 9.15 -11.53 -9.75
C ALA A 129 8.31 -11.94 -10.96
N ILE A 130 7.60 -13.06 -10.85
CA ILE A 130 6.65 -13.54 -11.88
C ILE A 130 5.53 -12.51 -12.09
N LEU A 131 4.91 -12.05 -11.00
CA LEU A 131 3.85 -11.03 -11.06
C LEU A 131 4.36 -9.72 -11.64
N ARG A 132 5.59 -9.32 -11.33
CA ARG A 132 6.19 -8.11 -11.89
C ARG A 132 6.44 -8.24 -13.39
N GLN A 133 6.90 -9.40 -13.86
CA GLN A 133 7.05 -9.68 -15.28
C GLN A 133 5.70 -9.57 -16.00
N HIS A 134 4.64 -10.16 -15.44
CA HIS A 134 3.30 -10.06 -16.00
C HIS A 134 2.78 -8.62 -16.02
N PHE A 135 2.98 -7.88 -14.93
CA PHE A 135 2.58 -6.48 -14.84
C PHE A 135 3.26 -5.62 -15.92
N ILE A 136 4.56 -5.82 -16.16
CA ILE A 136 5.30 -5.12 -17.21
C ILE A 136 4.78 -5.49 -18.61
N ALA A 137 4.42 -6.75 -18.85
CA ALA A 137 3.81 -7.16 -20.11
C ALA A 137 2.47 -6.44 -20.33
N HIS A 138 1.61 -6.42 -19.30
CA HIS A 138 0.34 -5.71 -19.34
C HIS A 138 0.52 -4.21 -19.59
N GLU A 139 1.45 -3.53 -18.90
CA GLU A 139 1.72 -2.10 -19.14
C GLU A 139 2.23 -1.80 -20.56
N GLN A 140 2.92 -2.75 -21.20
CA GLN A 140 3.37 -2.60 -22.59
C GLN A 140 2.22 -2.75 -23.59
N GLU A 141 1.23 -3.61 -23.29
CA GLU A 141 0.10 -3.89 -24.16
C GLU A 141 -1.04 -2.87 -24.01
N ALA A 142 -1.46 -2.60 -22.76
CA ALA A 142 -2.56 -1.70 -22.44
C ALA A 142 -2.12 -0.24 -22.27
N GLY A 143 -0.85 0.00 -21.97
CA GLY A 143 -0.29 1.30 -21.60
C GLY A 143 0.00 1.43 -20.10
N VAL A 144 0.92 2.33 -19.76
CA VAL A 144 1.31 2.57 -18.36
C VAL A 144 0.14 3.18 -17.59
N GLY A 145 -0.23 2.57 -16.47
CA GLY A 145 -1.39 3.00 -15.67
C GLY A 145 -2.75 2.72 -16.31
N ALA A 146 -2.81 1.94 -17.39
CA ALA A 146 -4.07 1.58 -18.03
C ALA A 146 -4.64 0.30 -17.43
N GLY A 147 -5.78 0.43 -16.75
CA GLY A 147 -6.59 -0.70 -16.28
C GLY A 147 -5.96 -1.57 -15.19
N ASP A 148 -6.76 -2.48 -14.66
CA ASP A 148 -6.32 -3.47 -13.68
C ASP A 148 -5.57 -4.61 -14.38
N ALA A 149 -4.35 -4.90 -13.95
CA ALA A 149 -3.58 -6.05 -14.42
C ALA A 149 -4.12 -7.33 -13.76
N VAL A 150 -5.00 -8.05 -14.45
CA VAL A 150 -5.60 -9.31 -13.98
C VAL A 150 -4.75 -10.50 -14.42
N ILE A 151 -4.57 -11.49 -13.54
CA ILE A 151 -3.92 -12.76 -13.85
C ILE A 151 -4.73 -13.94 -13.28
N GLU A 152 -4.81 -15.03 -14.04
CA GLU A 152 -5.46 -16.27 -13.62
C GLU A 152 -4.50 -17.15 -12.81
N LEU A 153 -5.02 -17.86 -11.82
CA LEU A 153 -4.19 -18.77 -11.00
C LEU A 153 -3.57 -19.90 -11.84
N ASP A 154 -4.28 -20.38 -12.86
CA ASP A 154 -3.81 -21.45 -13.75
C ASP A 154 -2.62 -21.01 -14.62
N GLU A 155 -2.45 -19.71 -14.87
CA GLU A 155 -1.28 -19.17 -15.59
C GLU A 155 -0.04 -19.07 -14.70
N LEU A 156 -0.25 -18.88 -13.39
CA LEU A 156 0.83 -18.78 -12.40
C LEU A 156 1.40 -20.16 -12.03
N LEU A 157 0.57 -21.19 -12.02
CA LEU A 157 0.95 -22.55 -11.60
C LEU A 157 2.16 -23.11 -12.38
N PRO A 158 2.16 -23.15 -13.73
CA PRO A 158 3.29 -23.67 -14.50
C PRO A 158 4.58 -22.89 -14.27
N GLN A 159 4.46 -21.57 -14.08
CA GLN A 159 5.62 -20.68 -13.89
C GLN A 159 6.30 -20.95 -12.55
N ILE A 160 5.54 -21.17 -11.48
CA ILE A 160 6.08 -21.50 -10.18
C ILE A 160 6.71 -22.89 -10.18
N GLN A 161 6.05 -23.87 -10.82
CA GLN A 161 6.57 -25.24 -10.96
C GLN A 161 7.93 -25.27 -11.65
N LEU A 162 8.14 -24.42 -12.67
CA LEU A 162 9.41 -24.34 -13.39
C LEU A 162 10.60 -24.04 -12.48
N TYR A 163 10.39 -23.27 -11.40
CA TYR A 163 11.47 -22.85 -10.50
C TYR A 163 11.49 -23.60 -9.16
N LEU A 164 10.33 -24.01 -8.63
CA LEU A 164 10.23 -24.71 -7.33
C LEU A 164 10.19 -26.23 -7.46
N GLY A 165 9.99 -26.76 -8.67
CA GLY A 165 9.79 -28.18 -8.92
C GLY A 165 8.38 -28.66 -8.61
N ASP A 166 8.05 -29.83 -9.14
CA ASP A 166 6.74 -30.49 -8.98
C ASP A 166 6.63 -31.13 -7.59
N THR A 167 5.49 -30.90 -6.92
CA THR A 167 5.18 -31.47 -5.60
C THR A 167 4.49 -32.84 -5.72
N GLY A 168 4.22 -33.28 -6.94
CA GLY A 168 3.59 -34.55 -7.32
C GLY A 168 2.07 -34.58 -7.13
N SER A 169 1.42 -33.43 -6.88
CA SER A 169 -0.03 -33.34 -6.70
C SER A 169 -0.54 -31.91 -6.94
N ASP A 170 -1.34 -31.74 -7.99
CA ASP A 170 -1.95 -30.46 -8.40
C ASP A 170 -2.69 -29.77 -7.24
N ALA A 171 -3.44 -30.55 -6.44
CA ALA A 171 -4.20 -30.00 -5.31
C ALA A 171 -3.30 -29.39 -4.23
N ARG A 172 -2.09 -29.93 -4.01
CA ARG A 172 -1.12 -29.37 -3.05
C ARG A 172 -0.51 -28.09 -3.58
N GLU A 173 -0.26 -28.03 -4.88
CA GLU A 173 0.35 -26.88 -5.54
C GLU A 173 -0.61 -25.70 -5.60
N GLN A 174 -1.87 -25.95 -5.97
CA GLN A 174 -2.90 -24.93 -5.95
C GLN A 174 -3.11 -24.37 -4.53
N LYS A 175 -3.04 -25.22 -3.50
CA LYS A 175 -3.08 -24.77 -2.10
C LYS A 175 -1.85 -23.93 -1.72
N ARG A 176 -0.65 -24.33 -2.16
CA ARG A 176 0.58 -23.58 -1.92
C ARG A 176 0.52 -22.20 -2.58
N LEU A 177 0.10 -22.13 -3.84
CA LEU A 177 -0.09 -20.88 -4.58
C LEU A 177 -1.06 -19.95 -3.86
N ARG A 178 -2.24 -20.45 -3.44
CA ARG A 178 -3.21 -19.66 -2.69
C ARG A 178 -2.63 -19.11 -1.39
N ASN A 179 -1.85 -19.90 -0.66
CA ASN A 179 -1.17 -19.42 0.54
C ASN A 179 -0.15 -18.33 0.22
N LEU A 180 0.62 -18.47 -0.86
CA LEU A 180 1.59 -17.44 -1.28
C LEU A 180 0.88 -16.14 -1.67
N LEU A 181 -0.22 -16.23 -2.42
CA LEU A 181 -1.05 -15.07 -2.81
C LEU A 181 -1.70 -14.40 -1.59
N ASP A 182 -2.19 -15.16 -0.61
CA ASP A 182 -2.77 -14.57 0.61
C ASP A 182 -1.71 -13.83 1.44
N ASN A 183 -0.48 -14.35 1.49
CA ASN A 183 0.64 -13.60 2.06
C ASN A 183 0.91 -12.31 1.28
N LEU A 184 0.97 -12.35 -0.04
CA LEU A 184 1.17 -11.16 -0.88
C LEU A 184 0.02 -10.15 -0.80
N LYS A 185 -1.21 -10.62 -0.55
CA LYS A 185 -2.37 -9.77 -0.24
C LYS A 185 -2.14 -8.99 1.04
N ASN A 186 -1.61 -9.63 2.09
CA ASN A 186 -1.26 -8.95 3.33
C ASN A 186 -0.18 -7.87 3.14
N HIS A 187 0.69 -8.04 2.14
CA HIS A 187 1.66 -7.03 1.71
C HIS A 187 1.06 -5.94 0.81
N GLY A 188 -0.21 -6.08 0.41
CA GLY A 188 -0.89 -5.14 -0.46
C GLY A 188 -0.42 -5.19 -1.92
N ILE A 189 0.28 -6.25 -2.35
CA ILE A 189 0.80 -6.40 -3.72
C ILE A 189 -0.29 -6.90 -4.67
N VAL A 190 -1.22 -7.70 -4.16
CA VAL A 190 -2.31 -8.32 -4.92
C VAL A 190 -3.66 -8.10 -4.24
N SER A 191 -4.74 -8.19 -5.01
CA SER A 191 -6.10 -8.25 -4.49
C SER A 191 -6.43 -9.63 -3.89
N GLU A 192 -7.64 -9.76 -3.33
CA GLU A 192 -8.19 -11.07 -3.03
C GLU A 192 -8.42 -11.86 -4.33
N ILE A 193 -8.44 -13.19 -4.22
CA ILE A 193 -8.77 -14.08 -5.32
C ILE A 193 -10.29 -14.02 -5.54
N ASP A 194 -10.70 -13.68 -6.76
CA ASP A 194 -12.12 -13.62 -7.13
C ASP A 194 -12.72 -15.01 -7.39
N ALA A 195 -14.04 -15.07 -7.57
CA ALA A 195 -14.78 -16.30 -7.87
C ALA A 195 -14.30 -17.02 -9.14
N ASN A 196 -13.69 -16.29 -10.08
CA ASN A 196 -13.11 -16.82 -11.31
C ASN A 196 -11.67 -17.31 -11.15
N GLU A 197 -11.15 -17.44 -9.93
CA GLU A 197 -9.75 -17.77 -9.65
C GLU A 197 -8.77 -16.77 -10.29
N GLN A 198 -9.14 -15.49 -10.25
CA GLN A 198 -8.38 -14.38 -10.80
C GLN A 198 -7.89 -13.45 -9.68
N VAL A 199 -6.76 -12.81 -9.91
CA VAL A 199 -6.14 -11.86 -8.99
C VAL A 199 -5.72 -10.61 -9.73
N ILE A 200 -5.96 -9.44 -9.13
CA ILE A 200 -5.48 -8.16 -9.63
C ILE A 200 -4.12 -7.86 -9.03
N ILE A 201 -3.14 -7.60 -9.90
CA ILE A 201 -1.79 -7.16 -9.54
C ILE A 201 -1.83 -5.64 -9.32
N ARG A 202 -1.44 -5.20 -8.12
CA ARG A 202 -1.54 -3.79 -7.74
C ARG A 202 -0.33 -2.99 -8.21
N PRO A 203 -0.50 -1.71 -8.62
CA PRO A 203 0.59 -0.89 -9.13
C PRO A 203 1.76 -0.69 -8.16
N ILE A 204 1.54 -0.86 -6.86
CA ILE A 204 2.59 -0.79 -5.84
C ILE A 204 3.74 -1.79 -6.09
N ILE A 205 3.50 -2.88 -6.83
CA ILE A 205 4.55 -3.82 -7.26
C ILE A 205 5.67 -3.11 -8.02
N THR A 206 5.37 -1.97 -8.65
CA THR A 206 6.34 -1.18 -9.42
C THR A 206 7.45 -0.59 -8.57
N HIS A 207 7.09 -0.16 -7.37
CA HIS A 207 7.99 0.47 -6.39
C HIS A 207 8.58 -0.53 -5.41
N LEU A 208 7.93 -1.68 -5.21
CA LEU A 208 8.45 -2.75 -4.32
C LEU A 208 9.50 -3.63 -5.00
N ALA A 209 9.31 -3.93 -6.29
CA ALA A 209 10.22 -4.79 -7.05
C ALA A 209 11.16 -3.95 -7.93
N ASN A 210 12.03 -3.15 -7.31
CA ASN A 210 13.05 -2.38 -8.04
C ASN A 210 13.88 -3.33 -8.93
N PRO A 211 14.22 -2.93 -10.18
CA PRO A 211 14.86 -3.81 -11.16
C PRO A 211 16.19 -4.39 -10.65
N GLU A 212 16.95 -3.62 -9.86
CA GLU A 212 18.18 -4.06 -9.20
C GLU A 212 17.94 -5.21 -8.20
N ASN A 213 16.89 -5.09 -7.37
CA ASN A 213 16.52 -6.12 -6.39
C ASN A 213 16.05 -7.40 -7.08
N LEU A 214 15.33 -7.27 -8.20
CA LEU A 214 14.91 -8.42 -8.99
C LEU A 214 16.09 -9.15 -9.62
N GLN A 215 17.08 -8.40 -10.14
CA GLN A 215 18.29 -8.98 -10.72
C GLN A 215 19.14 -9.68 -9.67
N ASN A 216 19.33 -9.06 -8.51
CA ASN A 216 20.03 -9.68 -7.38
C ASN A 216 19.32 -10.97 -6.94
N LEU A 217 18.00 -10.90 -6.79
CA LEU A 217 17.19 -12.05 -6.41
C LEU A 217 17.28 -13.19 -7.45
N LEU A 218 17.13 -12.90 -8.75
CA LEU A 218 17.29 -13.87 -9.83
C LEU A 218 18.71 -14.45 -9.89
N HIS A 219 19.73 -13.64 -9.61
CA HIS A 219 21.11 -14.10 -9.53
C HIS A 219 21.31 -15.09 -8.36
N HIS A 220 20.73 -14.79 -7.20
CA HIS A 220 20.69 -15.69 -6.05
C HIS A 220 19.95 -16.99 -6.35
N PHE A 221 18.80 -16.92 -7.04
CA PHE A 221 18.07 -18.11 -7.50
C PHE A 221 18.91 -18.99 -8.43
N ARG A 222 19.56 -18.38 -9.44
CA ARG A 222 20.42 -19.10 -10.39
C ARG A 222 21.60 -19.77 -9.69
N LYS A 223 22.20 -19.11 -8.69
CA LYS A 223 23.29 -19.67 -7.88
C LYS A 223 22.83 -20.89 -7.08
N LEU A 224 21.65 -20.83 -6.46
CA LEU A 224 21.09 -21.97 -5.71
C LEU A 224 20.71 -23.14 -6.62
N ALA A 225 20.06 -22.87 -7.77
CA ALA A 225 19.72 -23.90 -8.76
C ALA A 225 20.97 -24.56 -9.38
N GLY A 226 22.05 -23.79 -9.56
CA GLY A 226 23.35 -24.31 -9.98
C GLY A 226 24.03 -25.19 -8.92
N GLN A 227 23.91 -24.83 -7.63
CA GLN A 227 24.48 -25.61 -6.52
C GLN A 227 23.74 -26.94 -6.28
N THR A 228 22.42 -26.99 -6.47
CA THR A 228 21.66 -28.25 -6.40
C THR A 228 21.98 -29.22 -7.53
N SER A 229 22.50 -28.72 -8.66
CA SER A 229 22.88 -29.57 -9.80
C SER A 229 24.26 -30.21 -9.64
N ASP A 230 25.17 -29.60 -8.87
CA ASP A 230 26.53 -30.12 -8.62
C ASP A 230 26.57 -31.12 -7.45
N ALA A 231 25.65 -31.00 -6.48
CA ALA A 231 25.58 -31.91 -5.32
C ALA A 231 25.07 -33.33 -5.65
N GLY A 232 24.61 -33.57 -6.88
CA GLY A 232 24.17 -34.89 -7.36
C GLY A 232 25.21 -35.65 -8.21
N ALA A 233 26.39 -35.07 -8.47
CA ALA A 233 27.39 -35.61 -9.38
C ALA A 233 28.68 -36.11 -8.71
N GLU A 234 28.78 -36.07 -7.38
CA GLU A 234 29.89 -36.66 -6.64
C GLU A 234 29.41 -37.75 -5.68
N THR A 235 29.31 -38.97 -6.18
CA THR A 235 29.55 -40.16 -5.34
C THR A 235 30.20 -41.24 -6.21
N PRO A 236 31.48 -41.59 -5.99
CA PRO A 236 32.12 -42.74 -6.63
C PRO A 236 31.61 -44.08 -6.07
#